data_AF-A0A1Y1KCS6-F1
#
_entry.id   AF-A0A1Y1KCS6-F1
#
_cell.length_a   1.000
_cell.length_b   1.000
_cell.length_c   1.000
_cell.angle_alpha   90.00
_cell.angle_beta   90.00
_cell.angle_gamma   90.00
#
_symmetry.space_group_name_H-M   'P 1'
#
loop_
_entity.id
_entity.type
_entity.pdbx_description
1 polymer ?
#
loop_
_entity_poly.entity_id
_entity_poly.type
_entity_poly.pdbx_seq_one_letter_code
_entity_poly.pdbx_strand_id
1 'polypeptide(L)'
;NVQHSHLNPCDDRPVFMMKLTLLVLITMTLSYCMAEFKCSNDTKYVENGCNECSCNPSLGLVCSTAKKIVDCQNYHKLRHCKIGSSNKAQDACNMCYCVEDIGTVCSVKKCS
;
A
#
# COMPACT_ATOMS: atom_id res chain seq x y z
N ASN A 1 -47.61 -20.37 18.35
CA ASN A 1 -46.84 -19.78 19.47
C ASN A 1 -45.44 -20.35 19.40
N VAL A 2 -44.44 -19.58 19.84
CA VAL A 2 -43.03 -19.99 20.08
C VAL A 2 -42.04 -19.77 18.91
N GLN A 3 -41.35 -18.62 18.99
CA GLN A 3 -39.93 -18.45 18.67
C GLN A 3 -39.08 -19.45 19.47
N HIS A 4 -37.93 -19.87 18.94
CA HIS A 4 -36.62 -19.99 19.60
C HIS A 4 -35.74 -20.87 18.69
N SER A 5 -34.69 -20.34 18.06
CA SER A 5 -33.33 -20.13 18.59
C SER A 5 -32.38 -21.25 18.18
N HIS A 6 -31.38 -20.87 17.38
CA HIS A 6 -30.00 -21.37 17.33
C HIS A 6 -29.74 -22.87 17.46
N LEU A 7 -29.17 -23.45 16.40
CA LEU A 7 -27.90 -24.19 16.44
C LEU A 7 -27.43 -24.45 15.01
N ASN A 8 -26.24 -23.94 14.65
CA ASN A 8 -25.46 -24.53 13.56
C ASN A 8 -25.05 -25.93 14.03
N PRO A 9 -25.06 -26.93 13.13
CA PRO A 9 -23.76 -27.38 12.63
C PRO A 9 -23.76 -27.70 11.14
N CYS A 10 -22.61 -27.45 10.53
CA CYS A 10 -22.23 -27.85 9.18
C CYS A 10 -22.39 -29.37 8.99
N ASP A 11 -23.13 -29.81 7.97
CA ASP A 11 -22.62 -30.75 6.94
C ASP A 11 -23.62 -30.91 5.78
N ASP A 12 -23.09 -31.44 4.67
CA ASP A 12 -23.72 -32.03 3.49
C ASP A 12 -24.06 -31.12 2.29
N ARG A 13 -23.03 -30.99 1.44
CA ARG A 13 -23.12 -30.70 -0.01
C ARG A 13 -23.84 -31.85 -0.74
N PRO A 14 -24.60 -31.65 -1.84
CA PRO A 14 -24.01 -31.22 -3.12
C PRO A 14 -24.95 -30.43 -4.07
N VAL A 15 -24.47 -30.17 -5.29
CA VAL A 15 -25.13 -29.49 -6.45
C VAL A 15 -24.96 -27.95 -6.56
N PHE A 16 -24.09 -27.32 -5.76
CA PHE A 16 -23.79 -25.87 -5.85
C PHE A 16 -22.42 -25.51 -6.50
N MET A 17 -21.64 -26.49 -6.97
CA MET A 17 -20.18 -26.37 -7.18
C MET A 17 -19.68 -25.75 -8.51
N MET A 18 -20.53 -25.13 -9.33
CA MET A 18 -20.08 -24.33 -10.48
C MET A 18 -20.45 -22.84 -10.34
N LYS A 19 -21.63 -22.55 -9.80
CA LYS A 19 -22.07 -21.18 -9.50
C LYS A 19 -21.39 -20.60 -8.25
N LEU A 20 -21.14 -21.43 -7.24
CA LEU A 20 -20.44 -21.03 -6.01
C LEU A 20 -18.96 -20.71 -6.28
N THR A 21 -18.30 -21.49 -7.14
CA THR A 21 -16.89 -21.28 -7.51
C THR A 21 -16.71 -19.95 -8.26
N LEU A 22 -17.62 -19.62 -9.17
CA LEU A 22 -17.64 -18.33 -9.86
C LEU A 22 -17.93 -17.18 -8.89
N LEU A 23 -18.87 -17.34 -7.95
CA LEU A 23 -19.17 -16.33 -6.93
C LEU A 23 -17.99 -16.10 -6.00
N VAL A 24 -17.30 -17.16 -5.56
CA VAL A 24 -16.12 -17.10 -4.69
C VAL A 24 -14.97 -16.39 -5.40
N LEU A 25 -14.73 -16.68 -6.67
CA LEU A 25 -13.74 -15.97 -7.49
C LEU A 25 -14.08 -14.48 -7.62
N ILE A 26 -15.35 -14.13 -7.86
CA ILE A 26 -15.80 -12.72 -7.92
C ILE A 26 -15.63 -12.02 -6.56
N THR A 27 -15.93 -12.69 -5.45
CA THR A 27 -15.74 -12.10 -4.11
C THR A 27 -14.26 -11.98 -3.71
N MET A 28 -13.41 -12.93 -4.13
CA MET A 28 -11.96 -12.91 -3.89
C MET A 28 -11.26 -11.82 -4.71
N THR A 29 -11.73 -11.52 -5.93
CA THR A 29 -11.21 -10.39 -6.71
C THR A 29 -11.63 -9.04 -6.14
N LEU A 30 -12.82 -8.94 -5.53
CA LEU A 30 -13.33 -7.71 -4.91
C LEU A 30 -12.68 -7.37 -3.56
N SER A 31 -12.05 -8.34 -2.87
CA SER A 31 -11.42 -8.13 -1.56
C SER A 31 -9.97 -7.64 -1.60
N TYR A 32 -9.39 -7.41 -2.77
CA TYR A 32 -8.06 -6.79 -2.89
C TYR A 32 -8.15 -5.29 -2.66
N CYS A 33 -8.35 -4.90 -1.40
CA CYS A 33 -8.14 -3.52 -0.96
C CYS A 33 -6.63 -3.30 -0.82
N MET A 34 -5.95 -3.03 -1.95
CA MET A 34 -4.60 -2.49 -1.89
C MET A 34 -4.71 -1.11 -1.25
N ALA A 35 -4.10 -0.93 -0.07
CA ALA A 35 -4.05 0.37 0.56
C ALA A 35 -3.21 1.31 -0.31
N GLU A 36 -3.87 2.24 -0.99
CA GLU A 36 -3.19 3.26 -1.77
C GLU A 36 -2.42 4.22 -0.84
N PHE A 37 -1.18 4.51 -1.19
CA PHE A 37 -0.38 5.50 -0.47
C PHE A 37 -1.02 6.89 -0.59
N LYS A 38 -1.26 7.53 0.56
CA LYS A 38 -1.66 8.94 0.65
C LYS A 38 -0.65 9.70 1.50
N CYS A 39 -0.10 10.78 0.94
CA CYS A 39 0.82 11.65 1.68
C CYS A 39 0.07 12.57 2.66
N SER A 40 0.81 13.13 3.62
CA SER A 40 0.32 14.13 4.59
C SER A 40 1.09 15.45 4.43
N ASN A 41 0.37 16.57 4.51
CA ASN A 41 0.96 17.93 4.39
C ASN A 41 2.02 18.22 5.45
N ASP A 42 1.88 17.63 6.64
CA ASP A 42 2.79 17.86 7.78
C ASP A 42 4.03 16.97 7.73
N THR A 43 4.16 16.14 6.70
CA THR A 43 5.27 15.19 6.54
C THR A 43 6.09 15.52 5.30
N LYS A 44 7.42 15.58 5.47
CA LYS A 44 8.35 15.61 4.35
C LYS A 44 8.65 14.19 3.89
N TYR A 45 8.92 14.04 2.60
CA TYR A 45 9.19 12.75 2.00
C TYR A 45 10.46 12.80 1.14
N VAL A 46 11.07 11.64 0.97
CA VAL A 46 12.18 11.46 0.03
C VAL A 46 11.84 10.31 -0.91
N GLU A 47 11.87 10.59 -2.21
CA GLU A 47 11.70 9.60 -3.28
C GLU A 47 13.05 8.95 -3.60
N ASN A 48 13.08 7.62 -3.57
CA ASN A 48 14.20 6.77 -3.98
C ASN A 48 15.54 7.17 -3.34
N GLY A 49 15.50 7.69 -2.10
CA GLY A 49 16.68 8.19 -1.38
C GLY A 49 17.31 9.45 -1.96
N CYS A 50 16.59 10.19 -2.81
CA CYS A 50 17.16 11.19 -3.71
C CYS A 50 16.41 12.51 -3.66
N ASN A 51 15.21 12.55 -4.25
CA ASN A 51 14.45 13.77 -4.46
C ASN A 51 13.63 14.08 -3.21
N GLU A 52 13.60 15.34 -2.82
CA GLU A 52 12.74 15.80 -1.74
C GLU A 52 11.33 16.00 -2.28
N CYS A 53 10.35 15.56 -1.51
CA CYS A 53 8.95 15.66 -1.88
C CYS A 53 8.12 16.29 -0.77
N SER A 54 7.02 16.90 -1.18
CA SER A 54 6.03 17.49 -0.30
C SER A 54 4.63 17.06 -0.72
N CYS A 55 3.73 16.95 0.24
CA CYS A 55 2.33 16.67 -0.08
C CYS A 55 1.62 17.98 -0.43
N ASN A 56 1.01 18.00 -1.60
CA ASN A 56 0.13 19.06 -2.05
C ASN A 56 -1.33 18.57 -1.92
N PRO A 57 -2.24 19.34 -1.30
CA PRO A 57 -3.64 18.93 -1.13
C PRO A 57 -4.38 18.62 -2.44
N SER A 58 -4.02 19.29 -3.54
CA SER A 58 -4.68 19.18 -4.83
C SER A 58 -3.97 18.23 -5.80
N LEU A 59 -2.65 18.09 -5.67
CA LEU A 59 -1.81 17.34 -6.61
C LEU A 59 -1.22 16.06 -6.04
N GLY A 60 -1.39 15.79 -4.75
CA GLY A 60 -0.76 14.66 -4.08
C GLY A 60 0.74 14.89 -3.86
N LEU A 61 1.54 13.82 -3.94
CA LEU A 61 2.98 13.90 -3.70
C LEU A 61 3.68 14.61 -4.87
N VAL A 62 4.34 15.74 -4.59
CA VAL A 62 5.13 16.50 -5.57
C VAL A 62 6.59 16.46 -5.17
N CYS A 63 7.45 15.97 -6.07
CA CYS A 63 8.89 15.80 -5.85
C CYS A 63 9.73 16.79 -6.65
N SER A 64 10.89 17.18 -6.13
CA SER A 64 11.88 17.98 -6.85
C SER A 64 12.42 17.22 -8.05
N THR A 65 12.67 17.91 -9.17
CA THR A 65 13.22 17.32 -10.40
C THR A 65 14.75 17.20 -10.43
N ALA A 66 15.45 17.60 -9.36
CA ALA A 66 16.73 18.27 -9.49
C ALA A 66 17.91 17.67 -8.68
N LYS A 67 18.01 16.34 -8.56
CA LYS A 67 19.32 15.71 -8.34
C LYS A 67 19.70 14.88 -9.54
N LYS A 68 20.95 15.03 -10.01
CA LYS A 68 21.43 14.10 -11.03
C LYS A 68 21.40 12.71 -10.40
N ILE A 69 20.89 11.72 -11.12
CA ILE A 69 20.81 10.34 -10.60
C ILE A 69 22.19 9.84 -10.12
N VAL A 70 23.28 10.33 -10.72
CA VAL A 70 24.66 10.04 -10.28
C VAL A 70 24.96 10.47 -8.85
N ASP A 71 24.26 11.49 -8.33
CA ASP A 71 24.38 11.99 -6.97
C ASP A 71 23.48 11.20 -5.99
N CYS A 72 22.65 10.30 -6.52
CA CYS A 72 21.63 9.58 -5.78
C CYS A 72 21.96 8.09 -5.70
N GLN A 73 22.71 7.74 -4.66
CA GLN A 73 23.02 6.35 -4.35
C GLN A 73 21.71 5.54 -4.22
N ASN A 74 21.67 4.39 -4.88
CA ASN A 74 20.55 3.45 -4.87
C ASN A 74 19.26 3.93 -5.56
N TYR A 75 19.23 5.07 -6.27
CA TYR A 75 18.01 5.55 -6.94
C TYR A 75 17.35 4.46 -7.81
N HIS A 76 18.12 3.81 -8.68
CA HIS A 76 17.62 2.72 -9.53
C HIS A 76 17.16 1.49 -8.75
N LYS A 77 17.82 1.16 -7.63
CA LYS A 77 17.44 0.01 -6.80
C LYS A 77 16.11 0.26 -6.10
N LEU A 78 15.95 1.45 -5.53
CA LEU A 78 14.75 1.84 -4.79
C LEU A 78 13.56 2.14 -5.69
N ARG A 79 13.80 2.48 -6.96
CA ARG A 79 12.75 2.59 -7.99
C ARG A 79 12.07 1.24 -8.28
N HIS A 80 12.78 0.13 -8.08
CA HIS A 80 12.24 -1.22 -8.26
C HIS A 80 11.89 -1.84 -6.91
N CYS A 81 10.70 -1.54 -6.41
CA CYS A 81 10.14 -2.13 -5.19
C CYS A 81 8.81 -2.84 -5.48
N LYS A 82 8.29 -3.60 -4.53
CA LYS A 82 6.98 -4.27 -4.67
C LYS A 82 5.86 -3.25 -4.47
N ILE A 83 5.16 -2.86 -5.54
CA ILE A 83 4.08 -1.87 -5.49
C ILE A 83 3.06 -2.21 -4.40
N GLY A 84 2.62 -1.20 -3.66
CA GLY A 84 1.69 -1.32 -2.54
C GLY A 84 2.30 -1.84 -1.23
N SER A 85 3.57 -2.25 -1.23
CA SER A 85 4.24 -2.61 0.03
C SER A 85 4.60 -1.38 0.87
N SER A 86 4.63 -1.57 2.18
CA SER A 86 5.11 -0.58 3.13
C SER A 86 5.99 -1.23 4.18
N ASN A 87 7.11 -0.61 4.53
CA ASN A 87 8.04 -1.11 5.54
C ASN A 87 8.50 0.04 6.44
N LYS A 88 8.84 -0.28 7.69
CA LYS A 88 9.61 0.65 8.52
C LYS A 88 11.00 0.84 7.91
N ALA A 89 11.48 2.07 7.90
CA ALA A 89 12.86 2.37 7.60
C ALA A 89 13.78 1.78 8.69
N GLN A 90 15.09 1.77 8.44
CA GLN A 90 16.08 1.21 9.36
C GLN A 90 16.11 1.92 10.72
N ASP A 91 15.69 3.18 10.77
CA ASP A 91 15.52 3.97 12.01
C ASP A 91 14.26 3.61 12.81
N ALA A 92 13.44 2.67 12.34
CA ALA A 92 12.18 2.18 12.92
C ALA A 92 11.08 3.23 13.16
N CYS A 93 11.32 4.49 12.77
CA CYS A 93 10.46 5.65 13.02
C CYS A 93 9.88 6.21 11.71
N ASN A 94 10.67 6.18 10.65
CA ASN A 94 10.23 6.51 9.31
C ASN A 94 9.55 5.31 8.64
N MET A 95 8.59 5.61 7.75
CA MET A 95 7.87 4.62 6.97
C MET A 95 8.18 4.83 5.49
N CYS A 96 8.47 3.75 4.79
CA CYS A 96 8.70 3.71 3.36
C CYS A 96 7.57 2.96 2.66
N TYR A 97 7.11 3.51 1.54
CA TYR A 97 6.01 2.99 0.74
C TYR A 97 6.49 2.80 -0.68
N CYS A 98 6.07 1.72 -1.33
CA CYS A 98 6.33 1.52 -2.74
C CYS A 98 5.12 1.98 -3.56
N VAL A 99 5.30 3.10 -4.26
CA VAL A 99 4.26 3.77 -5.04
C VAL A 99 4.47 3.47 -6.52
N GLU A 100 3.38 3.21 -7.23
CA GLU A 100 3.41 2.98 -8.68
C GLU A 100 4.05 4.16 -9.42
N ASP A 101 4.82 3.86 -10.47
CA ASP A 101 5.62 4.78 -11.31
C ASP A 101 6.69 5.64 -10.62
N ILE A 102 6.61 5.81 -9.30
CA ILE A 102 7.53 6.61 -8.47
C ILE A 102 8.60 5.72 -7.83
N GLY A 103 8.21 4.55 -7.30
CA GLY A 103 9.11 3.67 -6.54
C GLY A 103 9.02 3.89 -5.03
N THR A 104 10.14 3.83 -4.32
CA THR A 104 10.15 3.93 -2.86
C THR A 104 10.03 5.38 -2.40
N VAL A 105 9.04 5.70 -1.58
CA VAL A 105 8.84 7.00 -0.95
C VAL A 105 8.90 6.83 0.57
N CYS A 106 9.85 7.49 1.24
CA CYS A 106 10.02 7.41 2.69
C CYS A 106 9.63 8.73 3.37
N SER A 107 8.92 8.66 4.50
CA SER A 107 8.73 9.83 5.36
C SER A 107 10.07 10.27 5.97
N VAL A 108 10.20 11.55 6.26
CA VAL A 108 11.33 12.10 7.00
C VAL A 108 10.81 12.77 8.26
N LYS A 109 10.91 12.03 9.36
CA LYS A 109 10.59 12.48 10.71
C LYS A 109 11.88 12.59 11.51
N LYS A 110 11.91 13.56 12.43
CA LYS A 110 12.97 13.64 13.42
C LYS A 110 12.73 12.52 14.45
N CYS A 111 13.55 11.47 14.37
CA CYS A 111 13.50 10.36 15.30
C CYS A 111 14.30 10.70 16.56
N SER A 112 13.80 10.29 17.72
CA SER A 112 14.36 10.56 19.06
C SER A 112 15.29 9.46 19.53
#